data_AF-A0A845LJ77-F1
#
_entry.id   AF-A0A845LJ77-F1
#
_cell.length_a   1.000
_cell.length_b   1.000
_cell.length_c   1.000
_cell.angle_alpha   90.00
_cell.angle_beta   90.00
_cell.angle_gamma   90.00
#
_symmetry.space_group_name_H-M   'P 1'
#
loop_
_entity.id
_entity.type
_entity.pdbx_description
1 polymer ?
#
loop_
_entity_poly.entity_id
_entity_poly.type
_entity_poly.pdbx_seq_one_letter_code
_entity_poly.pdbx_strand_id
1 'polypeptide(L)'
;MRIKPLHYGFLVLLLFWAVIGGAMASNHWITKQALPPVGTVTSLEEIKGWMTLEQIGETLSLPTQEVIRRFGLDPETDPKRKLKDLAAEQGKTPDQLKEGLIDHK
;
A
#
# COMPACT_ATOMS: atom_id res chain seq x y z
N MET A 1 -26.70 11.00 44.14
CA MET A 1 -27.60 10.78 42.99
C MET A 1 -27.52 9.32 42.55
N ARG A 2 -28.62 8.55 42.56
CA ARG A 2 -28.66 7.18 42.00
C ARG A 2 -29.01 7.29 40.52
N ILE A 3 -28.02 7.08 39.66
CA ILE A 3 -28.23 7.06 38.21
C ILE A 3 -28.92 5.73 37.87
N LYS A 4 -30.08 5.77 37.22
CA LYS A 4 -30.79 4.54 36.82
C LYS A 4 -29.94 3.80 35.76
N PRO A 5 -29.90 2.46 35.77
CA PRO A 5 -29.03 1.67 34.89
C PRO A 5 -29.25 1.97 33.39
N LEU A 6 -30.47 2.34 33.00
CA LEU A 6 -30.80 2.73 31.62
C LEU A 6 -30.04 4.00 31.16
N HIS A 7 -29.85 4.98 32.05
CA HIS A 7 -29.10 6.20 31.73
C HIS A 7 -27.61 5.92 31.60
N TYR A 8 -27.09 4.94 32.35
CA TYR A 8 -25.72 4.46 32.19
C TYR A 8 -25.50 3.87 30.79
N GLY A 9 -26.43 3.03 30.32
CA GLY A 9 -26.39 2.49 28.96
C GLY A 9 -26.38 3.58 27.89
N PHE A 10 -27.27 4.57 28.01
CA PHE A 10 -27.32 5.71 27.09
C PHE A 10 -26.04 6.55 27.13
N LEU A 11 -25.47 6.79 28.31
CA LEU A 11 -24.25 7.59 28.47
C LEU A 11 -23.05 6.89 27.84
N VAL A 12 -22.91 5.57 28.03
CA VAL A 12 -21.85 4.78 27.39
C VAL A 12 -22.02 4.78 25.87
N LEU A 13 -23.25 4.65 25.36
CA LEU A 13 -23.51 4.70 23.93
C LEU A 13 -23.15 6.07 23.36
N LEU A 14 -23.54 7.16 24.04
CA LEU A 14 -23.18 8.53 23.63
C LEU A 14 -21.66 8.74 23.63
N LEU A 15 -20.95 8.26 24.64
CA LEU A 15 -19.50 8.32 24.71
C LEU A 15 -18.86 7.55 23.53
N PHE A 16 -19.35 6.34 23.26
CA PHE A 16 -18.87 5.49 22.17
C PHE A 16 -19.04 6.18 20.81
N TRP A 17 -20.22 6.75 20.54
CA TRP A 17 -20.48 7.49 19.31
C TRP A 17 -19.70 8.80 19.22
N ALA A 18 -19.46 9.48 20.35
CA ALA A 18 -18.63 10.68 20.37
C ALA A 18 -17.17 10.40 20.01
N VAL A 19 -16.60 9.28 20.49
CA VAL A 19 -15.25 8.85 20.12
C VAL A 19 -15.15 8.53 18.62
N ILE A 20 -16.12 7.77 18.09
CA ILE A 20 -16.18 7.43 16.65
C ILE A 20 -16.35 8.69 15.79
N GLY A 21 -17.27 9.59 16.16
CA GLY A 21 -17.49 10.85 15.46
C GLY A 21 -16.26 11.76 15.48
N GLY A 22 -15.57 11.84 16.62
CA GLY A 22 -14.30 12.56 16.75
C GLY A 22 -13.21 11.98 15.85
N ALA A 23 -13.11 10.65 15.75
CA ALA A 23 -12.15 9.98 14.87
C ALA A 23 -12.47 10.16 13.37
N MET A 24 -13.75 10.23 12.98
CA MET A 24 -14.14 10.55 11.60
C MET A 24 -13.85 12.01 11.24
N ALA A 25 -14.10 12.95 12.15
CA ALA A 25 -13.87 14.37 11.90
C ALA A 25 -12.39 14.77 11.85
N SER A 26 -11.50 14.02 12.53
CA SER A 26 -10.07 14.32 12.59
C SER A 26 -9.28 13.98 11.33
N ASN A 27 -9.95 13.45 10.29
CA ASN A 27 -9.34 13.01 9.02
C ASN A 27 -8.16 12.03 9.21
N HIS A 28 -8.07 11.41 10.40
CA HIS A 28 -7.03 10.45 10.76
C HIS A 28 -7.37 9.02 10.29
N TRP A 29 -8.52 8.85 9.64
CA TRP A 29 -8.99 7.59 9.10
C TRP A 29 -8.34 7.30 7.75
N ILE A 30 -7.18 6.63 7.77
CA ILE A 30 -6.43 6.26 6.56
C ILE A 30 -6.62 4.76 6.30
N THR A 31 -7.47 4.41 5.33
CA THR A 31 -7.73 3.01 4.93
C THR A 31 -6.84 2.52 3.78
N LYS A 32 -6.12 3.43 3.15
CA LYS A 32 -5.19 3.14 2.06
C LYS A 32 -3.80 3.50 2.54
N GLN A 33 -2.85 2.55 2.50
CA GLN A 33 -1.45 2.90 2.69
C GLN A 33 -1.08 4.00 1.68
N ALA A 34 -0.59 5.13 2.19
CA ALA A 34 0.01 6.13 1.33
C ALA A 34 1.25 5.53 0.69
N LEU A 35 1.44 5.80 -0.60
CA LEU A 35 2.72 5.51 -1.24
C LEU A 35 3.79 6.32 -0.53
N PRO A 36 4.95 5.72 -0.20
CA PRO A 36 6.06 6.48 0.33
C PRO A 36 6.47 7.56 -0.69
N PRO A 37 6.97 8.72 -0.25
CA PRO A 37 7.37 9.78 -1.15
C PRO A 37 8.46 9.29 -2.11
N VAL A 38 8.42 9.75 -3.35
CA VAL A 38 9.38 9.43 -4.43
C VAL A 38 10.82 9.53 -3.90
N GLY A 39 11.61 8.47 -4.09
CA GLY A 39 13.02 8.42 -3.66
C GLY A 39 13.27 8.25 -2.16
N THR A 40 12.25 8.02 -1.33
CA THR A 40 12.43 7.78 0.12
C THR A 40 12.63 6.30 0.46
N VAL A 41 12.24 5.42 -0.46
CA VAL A 41 12.33 3.97 -0.25
C VAL A 41 13.68 3.45 -0.72
N THR A 42 14.47 2.99 0.24
CA THR A 42 15.81 2.46 -0.01
C THR A 42 15.84 0.92 -0.11
N SER A 43 14.75 0.23 0.24
CA SER A 43 14.68 -1.25 0.26
C SER A 43 13.60 -1.83 -0.66
N LEU A 44 13.92 -2.92 -1.35
CA LEU A 44 12.97 -3.69 -2.16
C LEU A 44 11.81 -4.29 -1.33
N GLU A 45 11.98 -4.41 -0.01
CA GLU A 45 11.00 -4.97 0.92
C GLU A 45 9.76 -4.07 1.11
N GLU A 46 9.93 -2.78 0.85
CA GLU A 46 8.86 -1.79 0.90
C GLU A 46 7.98 -1.82 -0.35
N ILE A 47 8.48 -2.38 -1.47
CA ILE A 47 7.68 -2.59 -2.67
C ILE A 47 6.61 -3.63 -2.37
N LYS A 48 5.34 -3.25 -2.48
CA LYS A 48 4.22 -4.17 -2.29
C LYS A 48 3.63 -4.59 -3.63
N GLY A 49 3.14 -5.83 -3.74
CA GLY A 49 2.58 -6.36 -4.98
C GLY A 49 1.33 -5.61 -5.50
N TRP A 50 0.72 -4.75 -4.69
CA TRP A 50 -0.37 -3.87 -5.11
C TRP A 50 0.08 -2.59 -5.83
N MET A 51 1.37 -2.26 -5.78
CA MET A 51 1.96 -1.11 -6.47
C MET A 51 2.05 -1.37 -7.98
N THR A 52 1.95 -0.29 -8.77
CA THR A 52 2.13 -0.33 -10.22
C THR A 52 3.62 -0.26 -10.60
N LEU A 53 3.98 -0.65 -11.82
CA LEU A 53 5.37 -0.52 -12.32
C LEU A 53 5.85 0.94 -12.29
N GLU A 54 4.97 1.89 -12.63
CA GLU A 54 5.23 3.32 -12.54
C GLU A 54 5.56 3.74 -11.11
N GLN A 55 4.72 3.36 -10.14
CA GLN A 55 4.94 3.64 -8.72
C GLN A 55 6.22 2.99 -8.20
N ILE A 56 6.57 1.79 -8.67
CA ILE A 56 7.80 1.11 -8.31
C ILE A 56 9.02 1.87 -8.85
N GLY A 57 8.97 2.34 -10.09
CA GLY A 57 10.01 3.17 -10.68
C GLY A 57 10.20 4.48 -9.93
N GLU A 58 9.12 5.18 -9.59
CA GLU A 58 9.16 6.39 -8.76
C GLU A 58 9.73 6.11 -7.36
N THR A 59 9.31 4.99 -6.76
CA THR A 59 9.76 4.56 -5.44
C THR A 59 11.26 4.27 -5.43
N LEU A 60 11.77 3.59 -6.46
CA LEU A 60 13.19 3.23 -6.62
C LEU A 60 14.03 4.31 -7.30
N SER A 61 13.43 5.44 -7.70
CA SER A 61 14.07 6.46 -8.56
C SER A 61 14.70 5.87 -9.84
N LEU A 62 14.05 4.86 -10.43
CA LEU A 62 14.48 4.21 -11.68
C LEU A 62 13.49 4.51 -12.81
N PRO A 63 13.98 4.71 -14.05
CA PRO A 63 13.10 4.80 -15.22
C PRO A 63 12.23 3.55 -15.34
N THR A 64 10.95 3.69 -15.67
CA THR A 64 10.02 2.55 -15.80
C THR A 64 10.52 1.50 -16.79
N GLN A 65 11.17 1.90 -17.88
CA GLN A 65 11.78 0.95 -18.83
C GLN A 65 12.93 0.13 -18.21
N GLU A 66 13.70 0.72 -17.29
CA GLU A 66 14.75 0.01 -16.56
C GLU A 66 14.13 -1.00 -15.60
N VAL A 67 13.06 -0.61 -14.92
CA VAL A 67 12.27 -1.48 -14.05
C VAL A 67 11.72 -2.68 -14.82
N ILE A 68 11.02 -2.45 -15.94
CA ILE A 68 10.47 -3.49 -16.82
C ILE A 68 11.57 -4.47 -17.27
N ARG A 69 12.72 -3.94 -17.70
CA ARG A 69 13.87 -4.76 -18.12
C ARG A 69 14.40 -5.63 -16.99
N ARG A 70 14.60 -5.05 -15.80
CA ARG A 70 15.15 -5.77 -14.64
C ARG A 70 14.19 -6.82 -14.08
N PHE A 71 12.89 -6.57 -14.17
CA PHE A 71 11.86 -7.56 -13.82
C PHE A 71 11.68 -8.65 -14.90
N GLY A 72 12.38 -8.56 -16.04
CA GLY A 72 12.23 -9.51 -17.14
C GLY A 72 10.83 -9.49 -17.75
N LEU A 73 10.20 -8.32 -17.77
CA LEU A 73 8.88 -8.09 -18.35
C LEU A 73 9.02 -7.61 -19.80
N ASP A 74 7.98 -7.83 -20.61
CA ASP A 74 7.95 -7.35 -21.99
C ASP A 74 8.02 -5.80 -22.03
N PRO A 75 8.84 -5.18 -22.90
CA PRO A 75 8.87 -3.72 -23.05
C PRO A 75 7.52 -3.08 -23.40
N GLU A 76 6.56 -3.81 -23.95
CA GLU A 76 5.19 -3.34 -24.21
C GLU A 76 4.25 -3.45 -22.99
N THR A 77 4.74 -3.91 -21.84
CA THR A 77 3.93 -4.05 -20.63
C THR A 77 3.44 -2.68 -20.15
N ASP A 78 2.12 -2.57 -19.94
CA ASP A 78 1.49 -1.34 -19.45
C ASP A 78 2.04 -0.94 -18.05
N PRO A 79 2.68 0.24 -17.91
CA PRO A 79 3.20 0.76 -16.64
C PRO A 79 2.18 0.87 -15.49
N LYS A 80 0.89 0.92 -15.83
CA LYS A 80 -0.21 1.04 -14.86
C LYS A 80 -0.66 -0.29 -14.29
N ARG A 81 -0.14 -1.41 -14.80
CA ARG A 81 -0.43 -2.73 -14.26
C ARG A 81 0.27 -2.94 -12.92
N LYS A 82 -0.38 -3.71 -12.03
CA LYS A 82 0.15 -4.02 -10.70
C LYS A 82 1.18 -5.13 -10.80
N LEU A 83 2.22 -5.05 -9.98
CA LEU A 83 3.28 -6.06 -9.94
C LEU A 83 2.74 -7.47 -9.69
N LYS A 84 1.72 -7.63 -8.84
CA LYS A 84 1.11 -8.94 -8.58
C LYS A 84 0.40 -9.58 -9.76
N ASP A 85 -0.22 -8.76 -10.62
CA ASP A 85 -0.99 -9.25 -11.75
C ASP A 85 0.01 -9.73 -12.82
N LEU A 86 1.10 -8.98 -13.01
CA LEU A 86 2.22 -9.35 -13.87
C LEU A 86 2.98 -10.59 -13.36
N ALA A 87 3.14 -10.70 -12.02
CA ALA A 87 3.73 -11.87 -11.40
C ALA A 87 2.91 -13.13 -11.66
N ALA A 88 1.58 -13.03 -11.49
CA ALA A 88 0.67 -14.13 -11.77
C ALA A 88 0.70 -14.56 -13.24
N GLU A 89 0.82 -13.62 -14.19
CA GLU A 89 0.97 -13.91 -15.62
C GLU A 89 2.26 -14.68 -15.94
N GLN A 90 3.35 -14.42 -15.21
CA GLN A 90 4.61 -15.15 -15.34
C GLN A 90 4.69 -16.43 -14.49
N GLY A 91 3.63 -16.78 -13.75
CA GLY A 91 3.64 -17.89 -12.80
C GLY A 91 4.61 -17.70 -11.62
N LYS A 92 5.01 -16.46 -11.33
CA LYS A 92 5.93 -16.08 -10.25
C LYS A 92 5.18 -15.38 -9.12
N THR A 93 5.81 -15.32 -7.94
CA THR A 93 5.33 -14.43 -6.86
C THR A 93 5.93 -13.02 -7.02
N PRO A 94 5.26 -11.97 -6.52
CA PRO A 94 5.80 -10.62 -6.51
C PRO A 94 7.18 -10.54 -5.83
N ASP A 95 7.43 -11.40 -4.84
CA ASP A 95 8.70 -11.44 -4.12
C ASP A 95 9.81 -12.12 -4.95
N GLN A 96 9.50 -13.19 -5.69
CA GLN A 96 10.44 -13.79 -6.65
C GLN A 96 10.85 -12.82 -7.76
N LEU A 97 9.93 -11.96 -8.19
CA LEU A 97 10.23 -10.90 -9.16
C LEU A 97 11.18 -9.84 -8.58
N LYS A 98 11.09 -9.54 -7.28
CA LYS A 98 12.04 -8.64 -6.61
C LYS A 98 13.42 -9.28 -6.47
N GLU A 99 13.51 -10.58 -6.27
CA GLU A 99 14.79 -11.30 -6.21
C GLU A 99 15.62 -11.06 -7.50
N GLY A 100 14.96 -11.03 -8.66
CA GLY A 100 15.61 -10.74 -9.95
C GLY A 100 16.19 -9.33 -10.08
N LEU A 101 15.73 -8.37 -9.27
CA LEU A 101 16.35 -7.05 -9.17
C LEU A 101 17.66 -7.06 -8.36
N ILE A 102 17.82 -8.01 -7.43
CA ILE A 102 18.99 -8.10 -6.53
C ILE A 102 20.15 -8.81 -7.24
N ASP A 103 19.86 -9.82 -8.06
CA ASP A 103 20.86 -10.65 -8.74
C ASP A 103 21.69 -9.88 -9.80
N HIS A 104 21.20 -8.72 -10.25
CA HIS A 104 21.86 -7.90 -11.28
C HIS A 104 22.73 -6.74 -10.74
N LYS A 105 23.09 -6.76 -9.45
CA LYS A 105 24.00 -5.77 -8.85
C LYS A 105 25.47 -6.14 -9.05
#